data_AF-G4T1P2-F1
#
_entry.id   AF-G4T1P2-F1
#
_cell.length_a   1.000
_cell.length_b   1.000
_cell.length_c   1.000
_cell.angle_alpha   90.00
_cell.angle_beta   90.00
_cell.angle_gamma   90.00
#
_symmetry.space_group_name_H-M   'P 1'
#
loop_
_entity.id
_entity.type
_entity.pdbx_description
1 polymer ?
#
loop_
_entity_poly.entity_id
_entity_poly.type
_entity_poly.pdbx_seq_one_letter_code
_entity_poly.pdbx_strand_id
1 'polypeptide(L)'
;MLYPLFMPRPIRIEFSGAFYHVTSRGDRRENIYEYDEDRVQFLDVLKRVIEDFNWVCHAYCLMTNHYHLVIETPDANLLKGKRQLNGVFTQTSNRRHGRYKAILVDAESYLLELTCYVVS
;
A
#
# COMPACT_ATOMS: atom_id res chain seq x y z
N MET A 1 -22.08 -25.22 16.67
CA MET A 1 -22.48 -24.43 15.49
C MET A 1 -21.21 -23.87 14.86
N LEU A 2 -20.65 -24.59 13.88
CA LEU A 2 -19.39 -24.24 13.22
C LEU A 2 -19.72 -23.28 12.06
N TYR A 3 -19.23 -22.04 12.11
CA TYR A 3 -19.31 -21.13 10.97
C TYR A 3 -18.33 -21.57 9.88
N PRO A 4 -18.69 -21.55 8.59
CA PRO A 4 -17.79 -21.94 7.52
C PRO A 4 -16.66 -20.90 7.36
N LEU A 5 -15.39 -21.36 7.35
CA LEU A 5 -14.19 -20.58 7.05
C LEU A 5 -14.04 -20.27 5.55
N PHE A 6 -15.12 -19.86 4.90
CA PHE A 6 -15.08 -19.32 3.54
C PHE A 6 -15.75 -17.95 3.55
N MET A 7 -14.98 -16.93 3.92
CA MET A 7 -15.33 -15.55 3.57
C MET A 7 -14.77 -15.30 2.17
N PRO A 8 -15.58 -15.40 1.09
CA PRO A 8 -15.18 -14.85 -0.20
C PRO A 8 -14.80 -13.39 0.05
N ARG A 9 -13.73 -12.90 -0.58
CA ARG A 9 -13.33 -11.49 -0.46
C ARG A 9 -14.57 -10.65 -0.78
N PRO A 10 -15.13 -9.91 0.19
CA PRO A 10 -16.32 -9.11 -0.08
C PRO A 10 -16.02 -8.19 -1.25
N ILE A 11 -17.00 -7.97 -2.13
CA ILE A 11 -16.93 -6.86 -3.07
C ILE A 11 -16.56 -5.62 -2.25
N ARG A 12 -15.52 -4.91 -2.67
CA ARG A 12 -15.05 -3.70 -2.00
C ARG A 12 -16.04 -2.57 -2.27
N ILE A 13 -17.19 -2.62 -1.60
CA ILE A 13 -18.21 -1.58 -1.64
C ILE A 13 -17.72 -0.46 -0.71
N GLU A 14 -17.65 0.74 -1.26
CA GLU A 14 -17.32 1.96 -0.53
C GLU A 14 -18.61 2.70 -0.21
N PHE A 15 -18.74 3.23 1.01
CA PHE A 15 -19.93 3.93 1.46
C PHE A 15 -19.56 5.34 1.91
N SER A 16 -20.45 6.29 1.65
CA SER A 16 -20.31 7.68 2.09
C SER A 16 -20.39 7.75 3.61
N GLY A 17 -19.47 8.49 4.24
CA GLY A 17 -19.39 8.64 5.70
C GLY A 17 -18.98 7.37 6.45
N ALA A 18 -18.52 6.32 5.75
CA ALA A 18 -18.12 5.08 6.40
C ALA A 18 -16.71 5.16 7.00
N PHE A 19 -16.52 4.36 8.05
CA PHE A 19 -15.26 4.21 8.79
C PHE A 19 -14.53 2.94 8.37
N TYR A 20 -13.22 3.06 8.22
CA TYR A 20 -12.36 2.01 7.72
C TYR A 20 -11.10 1.88 8.57
N HIS A 21 -10.76 0.63 8.90
CA HIS A 21 -9.43 0.26 9.36
C HIS A 21 -8.54 -0.04 8.16
N VAL A 22 -7.65 0.90 7.83
CA VAL A 22 -6.74 0.76 6.70
C VAL A 22 -5.42 0.20 7.18
N THR A 23 -5.00 -0.91 6.58
CA THR A 23 -3.69 -1.52 6.85
C THR A 23 -2.91 -1.71 5.55
N SER A 24 -1.58 -1.60 5.69
CA SER A 24 -0.62 -1.98 4.67
C SER A 24 0.63 -2.51 5.35
N ARG A 25 1.24 -3.55 4.77
CA ARG A 25 2.43 -4.21 5.27
C ARG A 25 3.45 -4.32 4.15
N GLY A 26 4.73 -4.19 4.47
CA GLY A 26 5.81 -4.38 3.52
C GLY A 26 5.76 -5.77 2.88
N ASP A 27 6.14 -5.84 1.60
CA ASP A 27 6.32 -7.11 0.94
C ASP A 27 7.34 -7.97 1.70
N ARG A 28 7.12 -9.28 1.76
CA ARG A 28 7.95 -10.23 2.54
C ARG A 28 8.15 -9.84 4.02
N ARG A 29 7.26 -9.00 4.58
CA ARG A 29 7.33 -8.43 5.93
C ARG A 29 8.55 -7.54 6.17
N GLU A 30 9.17 -7.05 5.10
CA GLU A 30 10.29 -6.12 5.15
C GLU A 30 9.88 -4.78 5.77
N ASN A 31 10.87 -4.05 6.27
CA ASN A 31 10.65 -2.72 6.84
C ASN A 31 10.13 -1.77 5.77
N ILE A 32 9.03 -1.07 6.04
CA ILE A 32 8.52 0.03 5.19
C ILE A 32 9.09 1.39 5.63
N TYR A 33 9.54 1.46 6.88
CA TYR A 33 10.30 2.58 7.43
C TYR A 33 11.69 2.06 7.80
N GLU A 34 12.73 2.53 7.10
CA GLU A 34 14.13 2.23 7.43
C GLU A 34 14.62 3.18 8.53
N TYR A 35 14.19 4.43 8.49
CA TYR A 35 14.53 5.48 9.45
C TYR A 35 13.28 6.25 9.92
N ASP A 36 13.39 7.01 11.00
CA ASP A 36 12.27 7.79 11.53
C ASP A 36 11.79 8.89 10.59
N GLU A 37 12.65 9.43 9.72
CA GLU A 37 12.20 10.42 8.74
C GLU A 37 11.30 9.79 7.67
N ASP A 38 11.33 8.47 7.47
CA ASP A 38 10.37 7.80 6.58
C ASP A 38 8.94 7.85 7.14
N ARG A 39 8.81 7.85 8.47
CA ARG A 39 7.51 8.03 9.14
C ARG A 39 6.99 9.46 8.94
N VAL A 40 7.89 10.44 9.03
CA VAL A 40 7.54 11.85 8.76
C VAL A 40 7.09 12.01 7.30
N GLN A 41 7.85 11.47 6.35
CA GLN A 41 7.47 11.48 4.93
C GLN A 41 6.13 10.79 4.67
N PHE A 42 5.87 9.66 5.34
CA PHE A 42 4.58 8.98 5.26
C PHE A 42 3.44 9.88 5.76
N LEU A 43 3.62 10.57 6.89
CA LEU A 43 2.63 11.49 7.44
C LEU A 43 2.39 12.69 6.52
N ASP A 44 3.42 13.21 5.86
CA ASP A 44 3.26 14.27 4.86
C ASP A 44 2.44 13.83 3.65
N VAL A 45 2.69 12.61 3.15
CA VAL A 45 1.89 12.02 2.06
C VAL A 45 0.46 11.75 2.53
N LEU A 46 0.29 11.21 3.73
CA LEU A 46 -1.04 10.96 4.31
C LEU A 46 -1.83 12.26 4.44
N LYS A 47 -1.21 13.34 4.93
CA LYS A 47 -1.86 14.65 5.04
C LYS A 47 -2.37 15.14 3.68
N ARG A 48 -1.54 15.08 2.64
CA ARG A 48 -1.95 15.46 1.27
C ARG A 48 -3.12 14.61 0.76
N VAL A 49 -3.07 13.29 0.98
CA VAL A 49 -4.17 12.40 0.60
C VAL A 49 -5.45 12.71 1.37
N ILE A 50 -5.35 13.04 2.65
CA ILE A 50 -6.51 13.45 3.45
C ILE A 50 -7.15 14.70 2.86
N GLU A 51 -6.35 15.69 2.47
CA GLU A 51 -6.82 16.93 1.84
C GLU A 51 -7.42 16.67 0.44
N ASP A 52 -6.70 15.95 -0.42
CA ASP A 52 -7.09 15.68 -1.82
C ASP A 52 -8.37 14.83 -1.94
N PHE A 53 -8.60 13.92 -0.98
CA PHE A 53 -9.72 12.97 -1.01
C PHE A 53 -10.80 13.29 0.03
N ASN A 54 -10.69 14.41 0.74
CA ASN A 54 -11.64 14.82 1.78
C ASN A 54 -11.85 13.70 2.83
N TRP A 55 -10.76 13.09 3.31
CA TRP A 55 -10.83 12.09 4.37
C TRP A 55 -10.82 12.74 5.74
N VAL A 56 -11.27 12.00 6.75
CA VAL A 56 -11.02 12.34 8.16
C VAL A 56 -10.20 11.22 8.79
N CYS A 57 -9.03 11.55 9.32
CA CYS A 57 -8.19 10.59 10.03
C CYS A 57 -8.40 10.72 11.53
N HIS A 58 -8.95 9.67 12.13
CA HIS A 58 -9.28 9.62 13.55
C HIS A 58 -8.13 9.12 14.41
N ALA A 59 -7.33 8.19 13.89
CA ALA A 59 -6.17 7.63 14.56
C ALA A 59 -5.19 7.00 13.57
N TYR A 60 -3.92 6.89 13.96
CA TYR A 60 -2.90 6.17 13.20
C TYR A 60 -1.87 5.49 14.13
N CYS A 61 -1.26 4.42 13.64
CA CYS A 61 -0.12 3.75 14.25
C CYS A 61 0.87 3.31 13.17
N LEU A 62 2.16 3.68 13.33
CA LEU A 62 3.23 3.43 12.36
C LEU A 62 4.25 2.45 12.95
N MET A 63 4.18 1.19 12.54
CA MET A 63 5.15 0.16 12.91
C MET A 63 6.19 -0.02 11.81
N THR A 64 7.38 -0.53 12.13
CA THR A 64 8.51 -0.60 11.20
C THR A 64 8.18 -1.25 9.85
N ASN A 65 7.33 -2.29 9.83
CA ASN A 65 6.97 -3.01 8.61
C ASN A 65 5.48 -2.89 8.21
N HIS A 66 4.67 -2.08 8.90
CA HIS A 66 3.27 -1.86 8.57
C HIS A 66 2.68 -0.63 9.25
N TYR A 67 1.54 -0.17 8.77
CA TYR A 67 0.76 0.88 9.42
C TYR A 67 -0.70 0.47 9.61
N HIS A 68 -1.35 1.15 10.55
CA HIS A 68 -2.80 1.12 10.77
C HIS A 68 -3.34 2.54 10.77
N LEU A 69 -4.42 2.78 10.03
CA LEU A 69 -5.16 4.05 10.05
C LEU A 69 -6.63 3.78 10.35
N VAL A 70 -7.27 4.69 11.08
CA VAL A 70 -8.73 4.78 11.22
C VAL A 70 -9.18 5.97 10.39
N ILE A 71 -9.80 5.69 9.24
CA ILE A 71 -10.19 6.69 8.23
C ILE A 71 -11.70 6.67 8.06
N GLU A 72 -12.30 7.85 8.08
CA GLU A 72 -13.65 8.07 7.58
C GLU A 72 -13.58 8.65 6.17
N THR A 73 -14.42 8.15 5.26
CA THR A 73 -14.50 8.64 3.88
C THR A 73 -15.89 9.21 3.56
N PRO A 74 -16.11 10.51 3.74
CA PRO A 74 -17.32 11.20 3.32
C PRO A 74 -17.73 10.89 1.87
N ASP A 75 -16.77 10.81 0.95
CA ASP A 75 -17.06 10.70 -0.49
C ASP A 75 -16.90 9.27 -1.06
N ALA A 76 -16.89 8.24 -0.19
CA ALA A 76 -16.80 6.83 -0.60
C ALA A 76 -15.63 6.51 -1.56
N ASN A 77 -14.46 7.09 -1.30
CA ASN A 77 -13.32 7.11 -2.22
C ASN A 77 -12.03 6.49 -1.61
N LEU A 78 -12.19 5.63 -0.60
CA LEU A 78 -11.13 4.91 0.11
C LEU A 78 -10.10 4.24 -0.82
N LEU A 79 -10.52 3.53 -1.84
CA LEU A 79 -9.66 2.77 -2.74
C LEU A 79 -8.77 3.69 -3.57
N LYS A 80 -9.34 4.80 -4.05
CA LYS A 80 -8.58 5.80 -4.82
C LYS A 80 -7.54 6.48 -3.94
N GLY A 81 -7.93 6.97 -2.76
CA GLY A 81 -6.98 7.59 -1.83
C GLY A 81 -5.94 6.61 -1.29
N LYS A 82 -6.32 5.35 -1.02
CA LYS A 82 -5.36 4.30 -0.58
C LYS A 82 -4.34 3.99 -1.66
N ARG A 83 -4.77 3.91 -2.92
CA ARG A 83 -3.86 3.71 -4.07
C ARG A 83 -2.89 4.87 -4.18
N GLN A 84 -3.36 6.11 -4.04
CA GLN A 84 -2.51 7.30 -4.07
C GLN A 84 -1.50 7.31 -2.91
N LEU A 85 -1.97 7.11 -1.67
CA LEU A 85 -1.13 7.05 -0.46
C LEU A 85 0.01 6.04 -0.62
N ASN A 86 -0.32 4.80 -0.96
CA ASN A 86 0.68 3.75 -1.12
C ASN A 86 1.60 4.01 -2.31
N GLY A 87 1.06 4.49 -3.43
CA GLY A 87 1.83 4.76 -4.64
C GLY A 87 2.87 5.86 -4.42
N VAL A 88 2.46 7.00 -3.86
CA VAL A 88 3.36 8.14 -3.61
C VAL A 88 4.40 7.80 -2.56
N PHE A 89 3.99 7.18 -1.45
CA PHE A 89 4.93 6.78 -0.40
C PHE A 89 5.95 5.75 -0.90
N THR A 90 5.50 4.71 -1.62
CA THR A 90 6.40 3.69 -2.18
C THR A 90 7.41 4.29 -3.15
N GLN A 91 6.99 5.19 -4.04
CA GLN A 91 7.91 5.87 -4.96
C GLN A 91 8.94 6.71 -4.22
N THR A 92 8.51 7.46 -3.20
CA THR A 92 9.40 8.32 -2.40
C THR A 92 10.42 7.48 -1.62
N SER A 93 9.95 6.43 -0.95
CA SER A 93 10.79 5.48 -0.22
C SER A 93 11.77 4.76 -1.14
N ASN A 94 11.31 4.25 -2.30
CA ASN A 94 12.18 3.58 -3.27
C ASN A 94 13.24 4.50 -3.84
N ARG A 95 12.93 5.78 -4.07
CA ARG A 95 13.90 6.78 -4.54
C ARG A 95 14.97 7.07 -3.48
N ARG A 96 14.60 7.07 -2.20
CA ARG A 96 15.52 7.32 -1.08
C ARG A 96 16.41 6.10 -0.80
N HIS A 97 15.84 4.90 -0.83
CA HIS A 97 16.48 3.67 -0.35
C HIS A 97 16.88 2.69 -1.47
N GLY A 98 16.67 3.04 -2.74
CA GLY A 98 17.15 2.25 -3.88
C GLY A 98 16.40 0.94 -4.14
N ARG A 99 15.10 0.85 -3.81
CA ARG A 99 14.32 -0.40 -3.86
C ARG A 99 13.72 -0.75 -5.22
N TYR A 100 14.37 -0.37 -6.32
CA TYR A 100 13.97 -0.73 -7.69
C TYR A 100 14.94 -1.76 -8.25
N LYS A 101 14.42 -2.90 -8.72
CA LYS A 101 15.21 -3.97 -9.34
C LYS A 101 14.80 -4.13 -10.80
N ALA A 102 15.72 -3.84 -11.69
CA ALA A 102 15.68 -4.25 -13.08
C ALA A 102 16.97 -5.01 -13.37
N ILE A 103 16.83 -6.22 -13.91
CA ILE A 103 17.98 -7.02 -14.34
C ILE A 103 18.02 -6.89 -15.86
N LEU A 104 19.13 -6.41 -16.39
CA LEU A 104 19.38 -6.45 -17.82
C LEU A 104 19.59 -7.91 -18.22
N VAL A 105 18.80 -8.38 -19.17
CA VAL A 105 18.87 -9.76 -19.66
C VAL A 105 19.37 -9.78 -21.08
N ASP A 106 20.21 -10.77 -21.37
CA ASP A 106 20.69 -11.05 -22.71
C ASP A 106 19.59 -11.73 -23.53
N ALA A 107 19.29 -11.14 -24.68
CA ALA A 107 18.26 -11.58 -25.61
C ALA A 107 18.53 -12.97 -26.17
N GLU A 108 19.80 -13.37 -26.33
CA GLU A 108 20.16 -14.63 -26.98
C GLU A 108 20.25 -15.80 -26.00
N SER A 109 20.75 -15.55 -24.79
CA SER A 109 21.05 -16.61 -23.83
C SER A 109 19.98 -16.83 -22.76
N TYR A 110 19.24 -15.78 -22.37
CA TYR A 110 18.38 -15.84 -21.17
C TYR A 110 16.92 -15.42 -21.38
N LEU A 111 16.60 -14.81 -22.52
CA LEU A 111 15.23 -14.34 -22.79
C LEU A 111 14.21 -15.48 -22.91
N LEU A 112 14.56 -16.59 -23.57
CA LEU A 112 13.64 -17.71 -23.76
C LEU A 112 13.31 -18.37 -22.41
N GLU A 113 14.33 -18.61 -21.57
CA GLU A 113 14.18 -19.18 -20.24
C GLU A 113 13.36 -18.27 -19.31
N LEU A 114 13.67 -16.96 -19.31
CA LEU A 114 12.91 -15.97 -18.55
C LEU A 114 11.45 -15.92 -19.01
N THR A 115 11.20 -15.96 -20.32
CA THR A 115 9.84 -15.94 -20.87
C THR A 115 9.08 -17.18 -20.42
N CYS A 116 9.66 -18.38 -20.52
CA CYS A 116 9.04 -19.61 -20.02
C CYS A 116 8.73 -19.52 -18.52
N TYR A 117 9.62 -18.96 -17.69
CA TYR A 117 9.40 -18.77 -16.26
C TYR A 117 8.19 -17.88 -15.93
N VAL A 118 7.87 -16.88 -16.76
CA VAL A 118 6.76 -15.95 -16.53
C VAL A 118 5.38 -16.54 -16.87
N VAL A 119 5.31 -17.45 -17.86
CA VAL A 119 4.04 -18.06 -18.32
C VAL A 119 3.73 -19.43 -17.68
N SER A 120 4.60 -19.91 -16.79
CA SER A 120 4.42 -21.16 -16.02
C SER A 120 3.57 -20.93 -14.77
#